data_AF-A0A967FCD5-F1
#
_entry.id   AF-A0A967FCD5-F1
#
_cell.length_a   1.000
_cell.length_b   1.000
_cell.length_c   1.000
_cell.angle_alpha   90.00
_cell.angle_beta   90.00
_cell.angle_gamma   90.00
#
_symmetry.space_group_name_H-M   'P 1'
#
loop_
_entity.id
_entity.type
_entity.pdbx_description
1 polymer ?
#
loop_
_entity_poly.entity_id
_entity_poly.type
_entity_poly.pdbx_seq_one_letter_code
_entity_poly.pdbx_strand_id
1 'polypeptide(L)'
;MASSKKPTVKMIYEAQEQNDIGLQNYAEWEIDAAVEAFKKATAADPENPEYHLNLARAYARGGNYPEAMRSLGDYLHNETDEVVASRYERLFSSALDEVETLLIEGMQTLDMPMQQIGKAIQMWLEYRITVGRRPLRIPKPELWAAAVSYAVCKVNFAKKSRKEVADVFGISEKSLREKYRELLQTLDLMPADYRYFTDEENPLDKLVEAAQLLDDIYKDFQED
;
A
#
# COMPACT_ATOMS: atom_id res chain seq x y z
N MET A 1 10.68 -21.29 26.34
CA MET A 1 9.33 -20.92 25.89
C MET A 1 8.75 -19.98 26.94
N ALA A 2 8.85 -18.67 26.71
CA ALA A 2 8.23 -17.70 27.60
C ALA A 2 6.72 -17.72 27.31
N SER A 3 5.94 -18.16 28.28
CA SER A 3 4.48 -18.07 28.25
C SER A 3 4.12 -16.58 28.20
N SER A 4 3.56 -16.09 27.09
CA SER A 4 2.96 -14.76 27.04
C SER A 4 1.86 -14.75 28.11
N LYS A 5 2.02 -13.90 29.13
CA LYS A 5 0.93 -13.70 30.10
C LYS A 5 -0.24 -13.13 29.30
N LYS A 6 -1.38 -13.82 29.34
CA LYS A 6 -2.62 -13.33 28.73
C LYS A 6 -2.88 -11.88 29.14
N PRO A 7 -3.23 -10.99 28.19
CA PRO A 7 -3.44 -9.58 28.49
C PRO A 7 -4.56 -9.40 29.51
N THR A 8 -4.39 -8.41 30.38
CA THR A 8 -5.44 -8.05 31.35
C THR A 8 -6.59 -7.34 30.64
N VAL A 9 -7.79 -7.32 31.24
CA VAL A 9 -8.95 -6.59 30.70
C VAL A 9 -8.59 -5.12 30.39
N LYS A 10 -7.82 -4.48 31.28
CA LYS A 10 -7.33 -3.11 31.06
C LYS A 10 -6.46 -3.00 29.80
N MET A 11 -5.53 -3.94 29.60
CA MET A 11 -4.67 -3.96 28.42
C MET A 11 -5.47 -4.18 27.12
N ILE A 12 -6.53 -4.99 27.16
CA ILE A 12 -7.40 -5.19 26.00
C ILE A 12 -8.11 -3.87 25.61
N TYR A 13 -8.64 -3.14 26.58
CA TYR A 13 -9.24 -1.82 26.32
C TYR A 13 -8.22 -0.81 25.80
N GLU A 14 -7.02 -0.75 26.39
CA GLU A 14 -5.93 0.10 25.92
C GLU A 14 -5.51 -0.26 24.49
N ALA A 15 -5.45 -1.55 24.16
CA ALA A 15 -5.12 -2.00 22.81
C ALA A 15 -6.16 -1.55 21.78
N GLN A 16 -7.45 -1.70 22.12
CA GLN A 16 -8.55 -1.27 21.24
C GLN A 16 -8.53 0.24 21.01
N GLU A 17 -8.36 1.04 22.08
CA GLU A 17 -8.27 2.50 21.96
C GLU A 17 -7.11 2.93 21.05
N GLN A 18 -5.93 2.33 21.22
CA GLN A 18 -4.78 2.62 20.36
C GLN A 18 -5.00 2.17 18.92
N ASN A 19 -5.70 1.06 18.69
CA ASN A 19 -6.07 0.64 17.34
C ASN A 19 -7.04 1.64 16.68
N ASP A 20 -8.02 2.15 17.42
CA ASP A 20 -8.98 3.13 16.88
C ASP A 20 -8.29 4.46 16.52
N ILE A 21 -7.37 4.93 17.38
CA ILE A 21 -6.49 6.07 17.07
C ILE A 21 -5.66 5.80 15.82
N GLY A 22 -5.09 4.60 15.70
CA GLY A 22 -4.31 4.19 14.53
C GLY A 22 -5.14 4.21 13.24
N LEU A 23 -6.39 3.73 13.29
CA LEU A 23 -7.30 3.74 12.14
C LEU A 23 -7.69 5.15 11.73
N GLN A 24 -7.89 6.06 12.69
CA GLN A 24 -8.16 7.48 12.40
C GLN A 24 -6.96 8.12 11.69
N ASN A 25 -5.76 8.03 12.29
CA ASN A 25 -4.54 8.57 11.67
C ASN A 25 -4.27 7.96 10.29
N TYR A 26 -4.52 6.66 10.12
CA TYR A 26 -4.37 5.98 8.83
C TYR A 26 -5.32 6.54 7.76
N ALA A 27 -6.56 6.89 8.14
CA ALA A 27 -7.53 7.50 7.25
C ALA A 27 -7.17 8.95 6.89
N GLU A 28 -6.53 9.67 7.82
CA GLU A 28 -6.05 11.04 7.67
C GLU A 28 -4.69 11.15 6.97
N TRP A 29 -4.10 10.02 6.52
CA TRP A 29 -2.76 9.94 5.94
C TRP A 29 -1.60 10.28 6.88
N GLU A 30 -1.85 10.34 8.19
CA GLU A 30 -0.84 10.51 9.23
C GLU A 30 -0.15 9.16 9.50
N ILE A 31 0.63 8.68 8.52
CA ILE A 31 1.15 7.31 8.50
C ILE A 31 2.04 7.00 9.70
N ASP A 32 2.92 7.91 10.08
CA ASP A 32 3.83 7.71 11.22
C ASP A 32 3.05 7.63 12.54
N ALA A 33 2.04 8.50 12.72
CA ALA A 33 1.17 8.47 13.88
C ALA A 33 0.33 7.17 13.93
N ALA A 34 -0.16 6.70 12.77
CA ALA A 34 -0.89 5.45 12.66
C ALA A 34 -0.01 4.25 13.05
N VAL A 35 1.23 4.20 12.55
CA VAL A 35 2.21 3.15 12.89
C VAL A 35 2.47 3.14 14.40
N GLU A 36 2.70 4.28 15.04
CA GLU A 36 2.97 4.34 16.47
C GLU A 36 1.76 3.91 17.32
N ALA A 37 0.55 4.28 16.91
CA ALA A 37 -0.67 3.84 17.58
C ALA A 37 -0.88 2.32 17.43
N PHE A 38 -0.72 1.77 16.23
CA PHE A 38 -0.83 0.32 16.01
C PHE A 38 0.24 -0.47 16.75
N LYS A 39 1.48 0.03 16.86
CA LYS A 39 2.53 -0.61 17.68
C LYS A 39 2.15 -0.69 19.16
N LYS A 40 1.46 0.34 19.69
CA LYS A 40 0.95 0.29 21.06
C LYS A 40 -0.18 -0.74 21.20
N ALA A 41 -1.05 -0.85 20.20
CA ALA A 41 -2.10 -1.87 20.16
C ALA A 41 -1.53 -3.29 20.17
N THR A 42 -0.55 -3.58 19.31
CA THR A 42 0.09 -4.90 19.24
C THR A 42 0.92 -5.22 20.49
N ALA A 43 1.49 -4.23 21.17
CA ALA A 43 2.18 -4.42 22.44
C ALA A 43 1.23 -4.74 23.61
N ALA A 44 0.02 -4.16 23.60
CA ALA A 44 -0.97 -4.36 24.64
C ALA A 44 -1.77 -5.66 24.46
N ASP A 45 -2.05 -6.08 23.22
CA ASP A 45 -2.70 -7.35 22.90
C ASP A 45 -2.02 -8.02 21.68
N PRO A 46 -0.92 -8.77 21.91
CA PRO A 46 -0.11 -9.33 20.84
C PRO A 46 -0.74 -10.53 20.13
N GLU A 47 -1.80 -11.13 20.68
CA GLU A 47 -2.48 -12.29 20.10
C GLU A 47 -3.60 -11.90 19.15
N ASN A 48 -3.92 -10.60 19.04
CA ASN A 48 -4.97 -10.13 18.15
C ASN A 48 -4.44 -9.92 16.71
N PRO A 49 -4.84 -10.74 15.73
CA PRO A 49 -4.34 -10.63 14.37
C PRO A 49 -4.72 -9.29 13.72
N GLU A 50 -5.89 -8.71 14.02
CA GLU A 50 -6.33 -7.47 13.36
C GLU A 50 -5.36 -6.31 13.58
N TYR A 51 -4.75 -6.21 14.77
CA TYR A 51 -3.82 -5.13 15.09
C TYR A 51 -2.52 -5.27 14.29
N HIS A 52 -2.03 -6.49 14.12
CA HIS A 52 -0.87 -6.77 13.26
C HIS A 52 -1.16 -6.52 11.78
N LEU A 53 -2.37 -6.83 11.32
CA LEU A 53 -2.79 -6.53 9.94
C LEU A 53 -2.88 -5.02 9.69
N ASN A 54 -3.43 -4.26 10.64
CA ASN A 54 -3.50 -2.81 10.53
C ASN A 54 -2.11 -2.17 10.56
N LEU A 55 -1.20 -2.68 11.41
CA LEU A 55 0.19 -2.27 11.41
C LEU A 55 0.88 -2.57 10.06
N ALA A 56 0.65 -3.74 9.48
CA ALA A 56 1.17 -4.10 8.15
C ALA A 56 0.67 -3.14 7.06
N ARG A 57 -0.62 -2.79 7.09
CA ARG A 57 -1.24 -1.83 6.16
C ARG A 57 -0.66 -0.43 6.30
N ALA A 58 -0.40 0.03 7.52
CA ALA A 58 0.24 1.31 7.78
C ALA A 58 1.67 1.36 7.24
N TYR A 59 2.47 0.33 7.53
CA TYR A 59 3.83 0.22 6.99
C TYR A 59 3.86 0.15 5.46
N ALA A 60 2.97 -0.62 4.84
CA ALA A 60 2.89 -0.71 3.39
C ALA A 60 2.52 0.64 2.74
N ARG A 61 1.57 1.37 3.34
CA ARG A 61 1.18 2.72 2.88
C ARG A 61 2.29 3.75 3.04
N GLY A 62 3.16 3.59 4.05
CA GLY A 62 4.37 4.39 4.22
C GLY A 62 5.55 3.95 3.34
N GLY A 63 5.38 2.94 2.47
CA GLY A 63 6.46 2.38 1.65
C GLY A 63 7.49 1.53 2.41
N ASN A 64 7.26 1.25 3.69
CA ASN A 64 8.13 0.39 4.51
C ASN A 64 7.73 -1.08 4.39
N TYR A 65 7.96 -1.65 3.19
CA TYR A 65 7.63 -3.04 2.89
C TYR A 65 8.30 -4.08 3.82
N PRO A 66 9.56 -3.91 4.27
CA PRO A 66 10.17 -4.86 5.21
C PRO A 66 9.41 -5.00 6.54
N GLU A 67 9.01 -3.89 7.16
CA GLU A 67 8.22 -3.93 8.40
C GLU A 67 6.77 -4.40 8.15
N ALA A 68 6.21 -4.08 6.99
CA ALA A 68 4.90 -4.60 6.58
C ALA A 68 4.90 -6.13 6.50
N MET A 69 5.95 -6.72 5.91
CA MET A 69 6.09 -8.18 5.81
C MET A 69 6.32 -8.83 7.17
N ARG A 70 7.06 -8.19 8.10
CA ARG A 70 7.18 -8.70 9.47
C ARG A 70 5.84 -8.70 10.21
N SER A 71 5.11 -7.60 10.13
CA SER A 71 3.79 -7.46 10.75
C SER A 71 2.78 -8.45 10.16
N LEU A 72 2.87 -8.77 8.86
CA LEU A 72 2.09 -9.85 8.26
C LEU A 72 2.47 -11.23 8.79
N GLY A 73 3.74 -11.47 9.12
CA GLY A 73 4.17 -12.70 9.77
C GLY A 73 3.53 -12.86 11.15
N ASP A 74 3.47 -11.78 11.93
CA ASP A 74 2.81 -11.77 13.24
C ASP A 74 1.28 -11.94 13.12
N TYR A 75 0.67 -11.34 12.10
CA TYR A 75 -0.73 -11.57 11.73
C TYR A 75 -1.01 -13.05 11.48
N LEU A 76 -0.20 -13.69 10.63
CA LEU A 76 -0.38 -15.10 10.23
C LEU A 76 -0.21 -16.08 11.41
N HIS A 77 0.54 -15.70 12.44
CA HIS A 77 0.70 -16.54 13.62
C HIS A 77 -0.62 -16.75 14.39
N ASN A 78 -1.49 -15.74 14.39
CA ASN A 78 -2.72 -15.72 15.18
C ASN A 78 -4.00 -15.79 14.33
N GLU A 79 -3.89 -15.67 13.00
CA GLU A 79 -5.03 -15.72 12.11
C GLU A 79 -5.66 -17.12 12.04
N THR A 80 -6.99 -17.17 12.03
CA THR A 80 -7.75 -18.44 11.99
C THR A 80 -8.56 -18.61 10.71
N ASP A 81 -8.80 -17.54 9.94
CA ASP A 81 -9.39 -17.63 8.61
C ASP A 81 -8.35 -18.11 7.59
N GLU A 82 -8.43 -19.39 7.24
CA GLU A 82 -7.53 -20.04 6.28
C GLU A 82 -7.53 -19.37 4.90
N VAL A 83 -8.67 -18.83 4.44
CA VAL A 83 -8.76 -18.21 3.11
C VAL A 83 -7.98 -16.90 3.09
N VAL A 84 -8.12 -16.09 4.14
CA VAL A 84 -7.39 -14.82 4.25
C VAL A 84 -5.91 -15.09 4.53
N ALA A 85 -5.58 -16.04 5.42
CA ALA A 85 -4.22 -16.42 5.75
C ALA A 85 -3.45 -16.92 4.51
N SER A 86 -4.01 -17.88 3.76
CA SER A 86 -3.36 -18.43 2.56
C SER A 86 -3.07 -17.39 1.47
N ARG A 87 -3.76 -16.25 1.45
CA ARG A 87 -3.42 -15.15 0.54
C ARG A 87 -2.13 -14.45 0.97
N TYR A 88 -1.96 -14.19 2.26
CA TYR A 88 -0.77 -13.52 2.77
C TYR A 88 0.44 -14.45 2.82
N GLU A 89 0.24 -15.75 3.09
CA GLU A 89 1.30 -16.77 3.02
C GLU A 89 2.01 -16.77 1.66
N ARG A 90 1.25 -16.61 0.56
CA ARG A 90 1.83 -16.54 -0.80
C ARG A 90 2.78 -15.37 -0.99
N LEU A 91 2.63 -14.27 -0.24
CA LEU A 91 3.54 -13.12 -0.33
C LEU A 91 4.94 -13.45 0.20
N PHE A 92 5.08 -14.47 1.04
CA PHE A 92 6.38 -14.94 1.54
C PHE A 92 7.05 -15.96 0.62
N SER A 93 6.37 -16.37 -0.46
CA SER A 93 6.96 -17.21 -1.49
C SER A 93 8.04 -16.43 -2.26
N SER A 94 9.11 -17.12 -2.65
CA SER A 94 10.10 -16.58 -3.59
C SER A 94 9.66 -16.67 -5.06
N ALA A 95 8.56 -17.38 -5.34
CA ALA A 95 7.98 -17.47 -6.67
C ALA A 95 7.07 -16.28 -6.95
N LEU A 96 7.22 -15.70 -8.15
CA LEU A 96 6.34 -14.65 -8.64
C LEU A 96 4.92 -15.17 -8.84
N ASP A 97 3.93 -14.34 -8.50
CA ASP A 97 2.55 -14.60 -8.91
C ASP A 97 2.32 -14.23 -10.38
N GLU A 98 1.20 -14.69 -10.95
CA GLU A 98 0.86 -14.45 -12.36
C GLU A 98 0.78 -12.96 -12.71
N VAL A 99 0.34 -12.10 -11.79
CA VAL A 99 0.30 -10.64 -12.01
C VAL A 99 1.72 -10.09 -12.05
N GLU A 100 2.60 -10.50 -11.15
CA GLU A 100 4.00 -10.07 -11.09
C GLU A 100 4.77 -10.50 -12.35
N THR A 101 4.57 -11.73 -12.83
CA THR A 101 5.15 -12.19 -14.10
C THR A 101 4.68 -11.32 -15.26
N LEU A 102 3.37 -11.09 -15.38
CA LEU A 102 2.81 -10.25 -16.43
C LEU A 102 3.25 -8.79 -16.36
N LEU A 103 3.45 -8.25 -15.14
CA LEU A 103 4.00 -6.91 -14.96
C LEU A 103 5.39 -6.79 -15.57
N ILE A 104 6.27 -7.75 -15.29
CA ILE A 104 7.63 -7.74 -15.84
C ILE A 104 7.58 -7.82 -17.37
N GLU A 105 6.88 -8.80 -17.94
CA GLU A 105 6.84 -9.02 -19.39
C GLU A 105 6.15 -7.87 -20.14
N GLY A 106 4.99 -7.44 -19.63
CA GLY A 106 4.18 -6.39 -20.26
C GLY A 106 4.86 -5.03 -20.18
N MET A 107 5.45 -4.67 -19.04
CA MET A 107 6.17 -3.39 -18.93
C MET A 107 7.48 -3.38 -19.71
N GLN A 108 8.18 -4.51 -19.84
CA GLN A 108 9.31 -4.64 -20.76
C GLN A 108 8.88 -4.44 -22.21
N THR A 109 7.74 -5.03 -22.62
CA THR A 109 7.17 -4.83 -23.96
C THR A 109 6.78 -3.36 -24.20
N LEU A 110 6.34 -2.67 -23.15
CA LEU A 110 6.06 -1.23 -23.18
C LEU A 110 7.35 -0.37 -23.15
N ASP A 111 8.54 -0.96 -23.13
CA ASP A 111 9.83 -0.24 -23.02
C ASP A 111 9.90 0.65 -21.76
N MET A 112 9.43 0.12 -20.64
CA MET A 112 9.45 0.83 -19.35
C MET A 112 10.79 0.62 -18.63
N PRO A 113 11.32 1.66 -17.95
CA PRO A 113 12.54 1.53 -17.15
C PRO A 113 12.41 0.48 -16.03
N MET A 114 13.48 -0.25 -15.76
CA MET A 114 13.52 -1.28 -14.70
C MET A 114 13.08 -0.75 -13.33
N GLN A 115 13.42 0.51 -12.99
CA GLN A 115 12.99 1.14 -11.74
C GLN A 115 11.46 1.23 -11.65
N GLN A 116 10.79 1.58 -12.75
CA GLN A 116 9.33 1.65 -12.80
C GLN A 116 8.67 0.27 -12.75
N ILE A 117 9.31 -0.76 -13.32
CA ILE A 117 8.87 -2.16 -13.17
C ILE A 117 8.97 -2.58 -11.69
N GLY A 118 10.06 -2.23 -11.01
CA GLY A 118 10.20 -2.45 -9.57
C GLY A 118 9.11 -1.76 -8.76
N LYS A 119 8.77 -0.51 -9.10
CA LYS A 119 7.64 0.22 -8.49
C LYS A 119 6.28 -0.41 -8.77
N ALA A 120 6.08 -1.03 -9.93
CA ALA A 120 4.85 -1.77 -10.22
C ALA A 120 4.67 -2.99 -9.30
N ILE A 121 5.75 -3.75 -9.05
CA ILE A 121 5.72 -4.89 -8.13
C ILE A 121 5.44 -4.41 -6.70
N GLN A 122 6.08 -3.33 -6.27
CA GLN A 122 5.79 -2.70 -4.97
C GLN A 122 4.34 -2.24 -4.85
N MET A 123 3.78 -1.63 -5.91
CA MET A 123 2.39 -1.19 -5.95
C MET A 123 1.41 -2.35 -5.84
N TRP A 124 1.73 -3.46 -6.51
CA TRP A 124 0.94 -4.67 -6.41
C TRP A 124 1.00 -5.30 -5.02
N LEU A 125 2.19 -5.31 -4.39
CA LEU A 125 2.35 -5.72 -3.00
C LEU A 125 1.51 -4.84 -2.06
N GLU A 126 1.63 -3.51 -2.14
CA GLU A 126 0.85 -2.60 -1.30
C GLU A 126 -0.65 -2.85 -1.48
N TYR A 127 -1.13 -2.97 -2.71
CA TYR A 127 -2.55 -3.23 -2.98
C TYR A 127 -3.05 -4.49 -2.26
N ARG A 128 -2.31 -5.61 -2.38
CA ARG A 128 -2.67 -6.88 -1.72
C ARG A 128 -2.72 -6.74 -0.20
N ILE A 129 -1.86 -5.92 0.39
CA ILE A 129 -1.85 -5.63 1.83
C ILE A 129 -3.03 -4.73 2.22
N THR A 130 -3.20 -3.60 1.54
CA THR A 130 -4.21 -2.57 1.79
C THR A 130 -5.64 -3.08 1.68
N VAL A 131 -5.89 -4.10 0.85
CA VAL A 131 -7.19 -4.77 0.77
C VAL A 131 -7.66 -5.30 2.15
N GLY A 132 -6.72 -5.65 3.04
CA GLY A 132 -7.03 -6.21 4.36
C GLY A 132 -7.82 -7.50 4.24
N ARG A 133 -8.65 -7.84 5.23
CA ARG A 133 -9.45 -9.09 5.22
C ARG A 133 -10.48 -9.23 4.08
N ARG A 134 -10.72 -8.17 3.30
CA ARG A 134 -11.67 -8.24 2.18
C ARG A 134 -11.22 -9.31 1.18
N PRO A 135 -12.13 -10.13 0.62
CA PRO A 135 -11.75 -11.13 -0.37
C PRO A 135 -11.08 -10.50 -1.60
N LEU A 136 -9.91 -11.01 -1.97
CA LEU A 136 -9.21 -10.61 -3.20
C LEU A 136 -9.24 -11.77 -4.19
N ARG A 137 -9.99 -11.60 -5.28
CA ARG A 137 -10.06 -12.58 -6.37
C ARG A 137 -9.37 -12.03 -7.62
N ILE A 138 -8.51 -12.84 -8.22
CA ILE A 138 -7.71 -12.48 -9.38
C ILE A 138 -7.95 -13.50 -10.52
N PRO A 139 -9.18 -13.62 -11.04
CA PRO A 139 -9.48 -14.58 -12.11
C PRO A 139 -8.91 -14.16 -13.49
N LYS A 140 -8.46 -12.92 -13.62
CA LYS A 140 -7.86 -12.33 -14.83
C LYS A 140 -6.64 -11.52 -14.41
N PRO A 141 -5.46 -12.15 -14.27
CA PRO A 141 -4.25 -11.47 -13.80
C PRO A 141 -3.80 -10.35 -14.75
N GLU A 142 -4.06 -10.46 -16.05
CA GLU A 142 -3.75 -9.46 -17.07
C GLU A 142 -4.46 -8.12 -16.79
N LEU A 143 -5.67 -8.19 -16.23
CA LEU A 143 -6.43 -6.99 -15.87
C LEU A 143 -5.77 -6.20 -14.75
N TRP A 144 -5.19 -6.89 -13.76
CA TRP A 144 -4.46 -6.28 -12.65
C TRP A 144 -3.10 -5.77 -13.11
N ALA A 145 -2.36 -6.59 -13.87
CA ALA A 145 -1.06 -6.20 -14.40
C ALA A 145 -1.17 -4.95 -15.30
N ALA A 146 -2.19 -4.87 -16.16
CA ALA A 146 -2.45 -3.70 -16.98
C ALA A 146 -2.82 -2.47 -16.14
N ALA A 147 -3.66 -2.62 -15.11
CA ALA A 147 -4.07 -1.52 -14.25
C ALA A 147 -2.89 -0.94 -13.46
N VAL A 148 -2.06 -1.80 -12.89
CA VAL A 148 -0.84 -1.40 -12.16
C VAL A 148 0.18 -0.76 -13.11
N SER A 149 0.43 -1.36 -14.29
CA SER A 149 1.30 -0.76 -15.31
C SER A 149 0.83 0.63 -15.73
N TYR A 150 -0.47 0.78 -15.99
CA TYR A 150 -1.06 2.07 -16.34
C TYR A 150 -0.95 3.07 -15.20
N ALA A 151 -1.13 2.64 -13.94
CA ALA A 151 -0.95 3.51 -12.80
C ALA A 151 0.49 4.02 -12.67
N VAL A 152 1.49 3.15 -12.81
CA VAL A 152 2.91 3.56 -12.81
C VAL A 152 3.22 4.54 -13.94
N CYS A 153 2.69 4.30 -15.15
CA CYS A 153 2.82 5.26 -16.25
C CYS A 153 2.24 6.63 -15.87
N LYS A 154 1.10 6.67 -15.21
CA LYS A 154 0.42 7.92 -14.82
C LYS A 154 1.14 8.64 -13.69
N VAL A 155 1.66 7.92 -12.70
CA VAL A 155 2.45 8.49 -11.60
C VAL A 155 3.73 9.13 -12.14
N ASN A 156 4.41 8.46 -13.08
CA ASN A 156 5.70 8.88 -13.63
C ASN A 156 5.59 9.71 -14.93
N PHE A 157 4.38 10.17 -15.29
CA PHE A 157 4.12 10.93 -16.52
C PHE A 157 4.64 10.28 -17.81
N ALA A 158 4.77 8.95 -17.83
CA ALA A 158 5.21 8.21 -18.99
C ALA A 158 4.22 8.38 -20.16
N LYS A 159 4.76 8.60 -21.36
CA LYS A 159 3.98 8.81 -22.60
C LYS A 159 3.46 7.49 -23.17
N LYS A 160 2.65 6.77 -22.39
CA LYS A 160 1.97 5.53 -22.80
C LYS A 160 0.46 5.74 -22.73
N SER A 161 -0.22 5.60 -23.86
CA SER A 161 -1.69 5.71 -23.88
C SER A 161 -2.33 4.50 -23.21
N ARG A 162 -3.56 4.68 -22.73
CA ARG A 162 -4.36 3.56 -22.18
C ARG A 162 -4.58 2.45 -23.21
N LYS A 163 -4.71 2.81 -24.49
CA LYS A 163 -4.86 1.85 -25.58
C LYS A 163 -3.61 0.99 -25.73
N GLU A 164 -2.42 1.60 -25.79
CA GLU A 164 -1.16 0.85 -25.88
C GLU A 164 -1.00 -0.13 -24.72
N VAL A 165 -1.29 0.29 -23.49
CA VAL A 165 -1.25 -0.61 -22.33
C VAL A 165 -2.30 -1.72 -22.45
N ALA A 166 -3.54 -1.39 -22.81
CA ALA A 166 -4.60 -2.39 -22.97
C ALA A 166 -4.25 -3.44 -24.04
N ASP A 167 -3.66 -3.01 -25.16
CA ASP A 167 -3.26 -3.87 -26.27
C ASP A 167 -2.14 -4.84 -25.84
N VAL A 168 -1.14 -4.38 -25.08
CA VAL A 168 -0.04 -5.23 -24.56
C VAL A 168 -0.55 -6.36 -23.67
N PHE A 169 -1.54 -6.09 -22.83
CA PHE A 169 -2.11 -7.09 -21.91
C PHE A 169 -3.31 -7.84 -22.51
N GLY A 170 -3.68 -7.58 -23.77
CA GLY A 170 -4.78 -8.27 -24.45
C GLY A 170 -6.17 -8.00 -23.84
N ILE A 171 -6.39 -6.82 -23.24
CA ILE A 171 -7.66 -6.45 -22.60
C ILE A 171 -8.33 -5.25 -23.27
N SER A 172 -9.59 -4.97 -22.91
CA SER A 172 -10.27 -3.77 -23.41
C SER A 172 -9.90 -2.51 -22.61
N GLU A 173 -9.85 -1.35 -23.28
CA GLU A 173 -9.65 -0.05 -22.62
C GLU A 173 -10.70 0.24 -21.53
N LYS A 174 -11.93 -0.25 -21.71
CA LYS A 174 -13.02 -0.11 -20.74
C LYS A 174 -12.68 -0.84 -19.44
N SER A 175 -12.30 -2.12 -19.56
CA SER A 175 -11.94 -2.95 -18.41
C SER A 175 -10.70 -2.40 -17.70
N LEU A 176 -9.70 -1.95 -18.46
CA LEU A 176 -8.51 -1.28 -17.91
C LEU A 176 -8.91 -0.06 -17.08
N ARG A 177 -9.75 0.83 -17.61
CA ARG A 177 -10.21 2.03 -16.90
C ARG A 177 -10.93 1.71 -15.59
N GLU A 178 -11.81 0.70 -15.61
CA GLU A 178 -12.55 0.28 -14.42
C GLU A 178 -11.61 -0.26 -13.34
N LYS A 179 -10.69 -1.15 -13.71
CA LYS A 179 -9.73 -1.72 -12.76
C LYS A 179 -8.71 -0.69 -12.26
N TYR A 180 -8.23 0.18 -13.13
CA TYR A 180 -7.37 1.30 -12.76
C TYR A 180 -8.04 2.23 -11.73
N ARG A 181 -9.33 2.54 -11.89
CA ARG A 181 -10.07 3.36 -10.92
C ARG A 181 -10.14 2.68 -9.55
N GLU A 182 -10.39 1.38 -9.51
CA GLU A 182 -10.40 0.60 -8.26
C GLU A 182 -9.04 0.63 -7.56
N LEU A 183 -7.95 0.45 -8.32
CA LEU A 183 -6.58 0.54 -7.83
C LEU A 183 -6.29 1.94 -7.25
N LEU A 184 -6.58 2.99 -8.03
CA LEU A 184 -6.42 4.39 -7.60
C LEU A 184 -7.14 4.68 -6.29
N GLN A 185 -8.40 4.29 -6.17
CA GLN A 185 -9.21 4.56 -4.97
C GLN A 185 -8.75 3.77 -3.75
N THR A 186 -8.26 2.54 -3.96
CA THR A 186 -7.82 1.68 -2.85
C THR A 186 -6.49 2.16 -2.26
N LEU A 187 -5.56 2.56 -3.13
CA LEU A 187 -4.24 3.04 -2.73
C LEU A 187 -4.17 4.55 -2.52
N ASP A 188 -5.26 5.25 -2.85
CA ASP A 188 -5.38 6.70 -2.87
C ASP A 188 -4.17 7.36 -3.57
N LEU A 189 -3.91 6.88 -4.79
CA LEU A 189 -2.77 7.28 -5.60
C LEU A 189 -2.96 8.68 -6.19
N MET A 190 -1.91 9.48 -6.14
CA MET A 190 -1.82 10.79 -6.79
C MET A 190 -0.80 10.82 -7.94
N PRO A 191 -0.89 11.80 -8.86
CA PRO A 191 0.22 12.07 -9.79
C PRO A 191 1.50 12.37 -9.00
N ALA A 192 2.64 11.85 -9.45
CA ALA A 192 3.93 11.98 -8.75
C ALA A 192 3.93 11.49 -7.28
N ASP A 193 3.09 10.51 -6.94
CA ASP A 193 3.08 9.86 -5.64
C ASP A 193 4.48 9.37 -5.23
N TYR A 194 4.98 9.86 -4.10
CA TYR A 194 6.34 9.59 -3.60
C TYR A 194 6.66 8.10 -3.46
N ARG A 195 5.66 7.24 -3.25
CA ARG A 195 5.87 5.79 -3.13
C ARG A 195 6.37 5.18 -4.44
N TYR A 196 5.92 5.72 -5.58
CA TYR A 196 6.03 5.09 -6.91
C TYR A 196 6.67 5.96 -7.98
N PHE A 197 6.90 7.25 -7.71
CA PHE A 197 7.67 8.13 -8.57
C PHE A 197 9.15 7.70 -8.58
N THR A 198 9.80 7.77 -9.75
CA THR A 198 11.16 7.25 -9.93
C THR A 198 12.20 8.29 -10.33
N ASP A 199 11.78 9.47 -10.79
CA ASP A 199 12.74 10.51 -11.17
C ASP A 199 13.27 11.22 -9.92
N GLU A 200 14.46 11.81 -10.02
CA GLU A 200 15.14 12.44 -8.88
C GLU A 200 14.42 13.69 -8.37
N GLU A 201 13.81 14.46 -9.27
CA GLU A 201 13.09 15.69 -8.93
C GLU A 201 11.58 15.43 -8.95
N ASN A 202 10.96 15.29 -7.78
CA ASN A 202 9.52 15.13 -7.71
C ASN A 202 8.84 16.51 -7.93
N PRO A 203 7.93 16.65 -8.90
CA PRO A 203 7.26 17.94 -9.13
C PRO A 203 6.43 18.43 -7.94
N LEU A 204 6.06 17.54 -7.00
CA LEU A 204 5.36 17.92 -5.77
C LEU A 204 6.27 18.63 -4.77
N ASP A 205 7.60 18.46 -4.83
CA ASP A 205 8.53 19.09 -3.88
C ASP A 205 8.37 20.61 -3.88
N LYS A 206 8.26 21.21 -5.07
CA LYS A 206 8.03 22.65 -5.22
C LYS A 206 6.69 23.12 -4.65
N LEU A 207 5.67 22.25 -4.69
CA LEU A 207 4.37 22.55 -4.11
C LEU A 207 4.41 22.50 -2.58
N VAL A 208 5.15 21.54 -2.02
CA VAL A 208 5.37 21.43 -0.58
C VAL A 208 6.15 22.64 -0.07
N GLU A 209 7.25 23.02 -0.74
CA GLU A 209 8.02 24.22 -0.42
C GLU A 209 7.16 25.48 -0.45
N ALA A 210 6.32 25.63 -1.49
CA ALA A 210 5.42 26.78 -1.62
C ALA A 210 4.35 26.80 -0.51
N ALA A 211 3.80 25.66 -0.13
CA ALA A 211 2.83 25.55 0.96
C ALA A 211 3.47 25.93 2.30
N GLN A 212 4.66 25.42 2.59
CA GLN A 212 5.40 25.76 3.82
C GLN A 212 5.70 27.26 3.90
N LEU A 213 6.15 27.86 2.80
CA LEU A 213 6.42 29.30 2.73
C LEU A 213 5.14 30.12 2.99
N LEU A 214 3.99 29.69 2.45
CA LEU A 214 2.71 30.36 2.70
C LEU A 214 2.32 30.25 4.18
N ASP A 215 2.47 29.09 4.80
CA ASP A 215 2.16 28.89 6.22
C ASP A 215 3.02 29.77 7.13
N ASP A 216 4.30 29.93 6.81
CA ASP A 216 5.22 30.80 7.54
C ASP A 216 4.83 32.28 7.38
N ILE A 217 4.51 32.72 6.15
CA ILE A 217 3.98 34.07 5.90
C ILE A 217 2.68 34.32 6.67
N TYR A 218 1.78 33.34 6.74
CA TYR A 218 0.52 33.47 7.48
C TYR A 218 0.73 33.59 8.99
N LYS A 219 1.70 32.85 9.56
CA LYS A 219 2.06 32.97 10.97
C LYS A 219 2.62 34.36 11.26
N ASP A 220 3.59 34.82 10.47
CA ASP A 220 4.17 36.17 10.59
C ASP A 220 3.08 37.25 10.51
N PHE A 221 2.12 37.12 9.57
CA PHE A 221 1.02 38.06 9.42
C PHE A 221 0.01 38.07 10.59
N GLN A 222 -0.15 36.96 11.32
CA GLN A 222 -1.03 36.92 12.50
C GLN A 222 -0.35 37.33 13.80
N GLU A 223 0.98 37.38 13.83
CA GLU A 223 1.77 37.79 14.99
C GLU A 223 1.98 39.32 15.08
N ASP A 224 1.71 40.07 14.00
CA ASP A 224 1.72 41.55 13.90
C ASP A 224 0.33 42.21 14.10
#